data_AF-A0A4Q3RP57-F1
#
_entry.id   AF-A0A4Q3RP57-F1
#
_cell.length_a   1.000
_cell.length_b   1.000
_cell.length_c   1.000
_cell.angle_alpha   90.00
_cell.angle_beta   90.00
_cell.angle_gamma   90.00
#
_symmetry.space_group_name_H-M   'P 1'
#
loop_
_entity.id
_entity.type
_entity.pdbx_description
1 polymer ?
#
loop_
_entity_poly.entity_id
_entity_poly.type
_entity_poly.pdbx_seq_one_letter_code
_entity_poly.pdbx_strand_id
1 'polypeptide(L)' 'MLAFLPFGFIKHPPNNLFFHYTNLQDCNFEELRPGDPVRFVIGEKEDGQEFACRVYRN' A
#
# COMPACT_ATOMS: atom_id res chain seq x y z
N MET A 1 8.03 23.93 2.37
CA MET A 1 8.39 22.50 2.34
C MET A 1 7.13 21.73 2.01
N LEU A 2 6.90 21.41 0.73
CA LEU A 2 5.78 20.57 0.31
C LEU A 2 6.25 19.13 0.45
N ALA A 3 5.80 18.43 1.49
CA ALA A 3 6.03 16.99 1.59
C ALA A 3 5.12 16.30 0.57
N PHE A 4 5.69 15.77 -0.51
CA PHE A 4 5.00 14.75 -1.29
C PHE A 4 4.93 13.51 -0.41
N LEU A 5 3.75 13.20 0.12
CA LEU A 5 3.56 12.01 0.94
C LEU A 5 3.70 10.76 0.05
N PRO A 6 4.57 9.80 0.41
CA PRO A 6 4.79 8.63 -0.41
C PRO A 6 3.57 7.69 -0.44
N PHE A 7 3.26 7.17 -1.61
CA PHE A 7 2.17 6.21 -1.84
C PHE A 7 2.56 5.19 -2.90
N GLY A 8 1.84 4.07 -2.95
CA GLY A 8 2.08 3.02 -3.94
C GLY A 8 0.83 2.23 -4.30
N PHE A 9 1.00 1.28 -5.22
CA PHE A 9 -0.05 0.38 -5.68
C PHE A 9 0.44 -1.07 -5.62
N ILE A 10 -0.42 -1.96 -5.13
CA ILE A 10 -0.19 -3.40 -5.11
C ILE A 10 -1.01 -4.04 -6.23
N LYS A 11 -0.38 -4.91 -7.03
CA LYS A 11 -1.07 -5.64 -8.08
C LYS A 11 -2.04 -6.65 -7.46
N HIS A 12 -3.33 -6.44 -7.67
CA HIS A 12 -4.40 -7.30 -7.18
C HIS A 12 -5.54 -7.31 -8.19
N PRO A 13 -5.91 -8.44 -8.81
CA PRO A 13 -7.08 -8.49 -9.67
C PRO A 13 -8.37 -8.37 -8.83
N PRO A 14 -9.40 -7.65 -9.28
CA PRO A 14 -9.53 -7.00 -10.59
C PRO A 14 -8.87 -5.61 -10.67
N ASN A 15 -8.65 -4.94 -9.54
CA ASN A 15 -8.12 -3.58 -9.47
C ASN A 15 -6.93 -3.49 -8.53
N ASN A 16 -5.85 -2.83 -8.97
CA ASN A 16 -4.70 -2.58 -8.09
C ASN A 16 -5.13 -1.80 -6.84
N LEU A 17 -4.62 -2.24 -5.69
CA LEU A 17 -4.96 -1.65 -4.41
C LEU A 17 -3.98 -0.50 -4.10
N PHE A 18 -4.53 0.66 -3.80
CA PHE A 18 -3.75 1.80 -3.29
C PHE A 18 -3.31 1.54 -1.84
N PHE A 19 -2.11 1.98 -1.47
CA PHE A 19 -1.72 2.15 -0.07
C PHE A 19 -0.95 3.46 0.14
N HIS A 20 -1.19 4.08 1.30
CA HIS A 20 -0.40 5.20 1.80
C HIS A 20 0.75 4.68 2.67
N TYR A 21 1.90 5.35 2.71
CA TYR A 21 3.08 4.86 3.46
C TYR A 21 2.81 4.58 4.95
N THR A 22 1.85 5.27 5.57
CA THR A 22 1.45 5.03 6.96
C THR A 22 0.81 3.65 7.20
N ASN A 23 0.46 2.93 6.13
CA ASN A 23 -0.01 1.55 6.22
C ASN A 23 1.12 0.53 6.23
N LEU A 24 2.37 0.94 5.95
CA LEU A 24 3.53 0.05 6.04
C LEU A 24 3.78 -0.36 7.48
N GLN A 25 4.11 -1.64 7.64
CA GLN A 25 4.40 -2.26 8.92
C GLN A 25 5.79 -2.86 8.84
N ASP A 26 6.62 -2.55 9.83
CA ASP A 26 7.98 -3.07 9.98
C ASP A 26 8.90 -2.86 8.76
N CYS A 27 8.58 -1.91 7.87
CA CYS A 27 9.43 -1.50 6.76
C CYS A 27 9.24 -0.02 6.40
N ASN A 28 10.28 0.59 5.83
CA ASN A 28 10.23 1.95 5.32
C ASN A 28 9.83 1.96 3.84
N PHE A 29 9.22 3.06 3.39
CA PHE A 29 8.78 3.18 2.00
C PHE A 29 9.96 3.11 1.02
N GLU A 30 11.10 3.67 1.40
CA GLU A 30 12.35 3.71 0.63
C GLU A 30 12.98 2.32 0.42
N GLU A 31 12.53 1.29 1.13
CA GLU A 31 12.99 -0.09 1.03
C GLU A 31 12.15 -0.93 0.05
N LEU A 32 10.95 -0.47 -0.31
CA LEU A 32 10.08 -1.14 -1.27
C LEU A 32 10.49 -0.79 -2.71
N ARG A 33 10.48 -1.80 -3.58
CA ARG A 33 10.69 -1.64 -5.02
C ARG A 33 9.55 -2.29 -5.81
N PRO A 34 9.19 -1.79 -7.00
CA PRO A 34 8.26 -2.48 -7.87
C PRO A 34 8.71 -3.92 -8.15
N GLY A 35 7.82 -4.88 -7.91
CA GLY A 35 8.11 -6.31 -8.02
C GLY A 35 8.36 -7.02 -6.68
N ASP A 36 8.60 -6.28 -5.60
CA ASP A 36 8.71 -6.88 -4.26
C ASP A 36 7.38 -7.56 -3.87
N PRO A 37 7.41 -8.82 -3.40
CA PRO A 37 6.23 -9.45 -2.84
C PRO A 37 5.85 -8.79 -1.52
N VAL A 38 4.56 -8.61 -1.31
CA VAL A 38 4.01 -8.01 -0.10
C VAL A 38 2.81 -8.82 0.39
N ARG A 39 2.57 -8.76 1.69
CA ARG A 39 1.34 -9.24 2.32
C ARG A 39 0.58 -8.05 2.92
N PHE A 40 -0.74 -8.08 2.84
CA PHE A 40 -1.59 -6.96 3.23
C PHE A 40 -2.97 -7.45 3.64
N VAL A 41 -3.75 -6.55 4.24
CA VAL A 41 -5.19 -6.73 4.50
C VAL A 41 -5.96 -5.79 3.59
N ILE A 42 -7.07 -6.27 3.02
CA ILE A 42 -7.98 -5.43 2.23
C ILE A 42 -8.89 -4.68 3.20
N GLY A 43 -8.86 -3.35 3.12
CA GLY A 43 -9.84 -2.46 3.75
C GLY A 43 -10.78 -1.88 2.70
N GLU A 44 -11.93 -1.39 3.16
CA GLU A 44 -12.94 -0.74 2.31
C GLU A 44 -13.19 0.68 2.84
N LYS A 45 -13.30 1.64 1.93
CA LYS A 45 -13.73 3.01 2.24
C LYS A 45 -15.25 3.12 2.29
N GLU A 46 -15.76 4.25 2.76
CA GLU A 46 -17.21 4.53 2.83
C GLU A 46 -17.91 4.48 1.46
N ASP A 47 -17.17 4.73 0.37
CA ASP A 47 -17.66 4.68 -1.01
C ASP A 47 -17.55 3.28 -1.65
N GLY A 48 -17.14 2.26 -0.89
CA GLY A 48 -16.93 0.89 -1.37
C GLY A 48 -15.59 0.67 -2.08
N GLN A 49 -14.71 1.67 -2.14
CA GLN A 49 -13.39 1.50 -2.75
C GLN A 49 -12.46 0.68 -1.83
N GLU A 50 -11.93 -0.42 -2.36
CA GLU A 50 -10.93 -1.24 -1.69
C GLU A 50 -9.55 -0.56 -1.67
N PHE A 51 -8.82 -0.74 -0.57
CA PHE A 51 -7.43 -0.30 -0.41
C PHE A 51 -6.63 -1.30 0.42
N ALA A 52 -5.30 -1.24 0.33
CA ALA A 52 -4.42 -2.08 1.13
C ALA A 52 -4.03 -1.38 2.45
N CYS A 53 -4.28 -2.06 3.56
CA CYS A 53 -3.85 -1.67 4.89
C CYS A 53 -2.96 -2.75 5.52
N ARG A 54 -2.21 -2.38 6.56
CA ARG A 54 -1.24 -3.27 7.25
C ARG A 54 -0.34 -4.02 6.25
N VAL A 55 0.38 -3.25 5.44
CA VAL A 55 1.23 -3.78 4.36
C VAL A 55 2.59 -4.15 4.95
N TYR A 56 3.02 -5.39 4.72
CA TYR A 56 4.35 -5.87 5.11
C TYR A 56 5.12 -6.30 3.85
N ARG A 57 6.41 -6.00 3.82
CA ARG A 57 7.34 -6.58 2.85
C ARG A 57 7.60 -8.04 3.22
N ASN A 58 7.57 -8.94 2.25
CA ASN A 58 7.95 -10.35 2.43
C ASN A 58 9.45 -10.56 2.18
#